data_AF-A0A091EBH8-F1
#
_entry.id   AF-A0A091EBH8-F1
#
_cell.length_a   1.000
_cell.length_b   1.000
_cell.length_c   1.000
_cell.angle_alpha   90.00
_cell.angle_beta   90.00
_cell.angle_gamma   90.00
#
_symmetry.space_group_name_H-M   'P 1'
#
loop_
_entity.id
_entity.type
_entity.pdbx_description
1 polymer ?
#
loop_
_entity_poly.entity_id
_entity_poly.type
_entity_poly.pdbx_seq_one_letter_code
_entity_poly.pdbx_strand_id
1 'polypeptide(L)'
;SAALDVELSDDSFPPEDFGIVSGMLNVKWDRIAPASNVSHTVVLRPLKAGYFNFTSATITYLAQEGAQVVVGFTSAPGQGGILAQRDFDRRFSPHFV
;
A
#
# COMPACT_ATOMS: atom_id res chain seq x y z
N SER A 1 6.84 24.08 -7.84
CA SER A 1 6.37 23.63 -9.16
C SER A 1 5.36 22.49 -8.97
N ALA A 2 4.71 22.04 -10.04
CA ALA A 2 3.85 20.85 -10.00
C ALA A 2 4.73 19.60 -10.11
N ALA A 3 4.29 18.48 -9.54
CA ALA A 3 4.90 17.18 -9.82
C ALA A 3 4.25 16.59 -11.07
N LEU A 4 5.05 16.08 -12.00
CA LEU A 4 4.59 15.50 -13.27
C LEU A 4 4.96 14.02 -13.32
N ASP A 5 4.24 13.25 -14.13
CA ASP A 5 4.49 11.81 -14.33
C ASP A 5 4.70 11.07 -13.01
N VAL A 6 3.78 11.28 -12.06
CA VAL A 6 3.90 10.69 -10.73
C VAL A 6 3.46 9.24 -10.81
N GLU A 7 4.34 8.31 -10.49
CA GLU A 7 4.03 6.88 -10.43
C GLU A 7 4.22 6.38 -9.00
N LEU A 8 3.29 5.55 -8.53
CA LEU A 8 3.36 4.86 -7.25
C LEU A 8 3.27 3.36 -7.51
N SER A 9 4.16 2.59 -6.90
CA SER A 9 4.22 1.12 -6.98
C SER A 9 4.43 0.54 -5.59
N ASP A 10 3.57 -0.39 -5.17
CA ASP A 10 3.69 -1.09 -3.89
C ASP A 10 3.76 -2.61 -4.08
N ASP A 11 4.98 -3.13 -3.99
CA ASP A 11 5.27 -4.56 -4.18
C ASP A 11 5.19 -5.37 -2.88
N SER A 12 4.72 -4.76 -1.78
CA SER A 12 4.66 -5.40 -0.45
C SER A 12 3.56 -6.47 -0.34
N PHE A 13 2.71 -6.62 -1.35
CA PHE A 13 1.48 -7.42 -1.31
C PHE A 13 1.45 -8.48 -2.42
N PRO A 14 2.16 -9.60 -2.25
CA PRO A 14 2.22 -10.66 -3.26
C PRO A 14 0.83 -11.30 -3.49
N PRO A 15 0.44 -11.57 -4.75
CA PRO A 15 -0.91 -12.03 -5.10
C PRO A 15 -1.24 -13.43 -4.58
N GLU A 16 -0.23 -14.26 -4.28
CA GLU A 16 -0.42 -15.57 -3.65
C GLU A 16 -0.85 -15.50 -2.18
N ASP A 17 -0.67 -14.34 -1.54
CA ASP A 17 -0.98 -14.10 -0.13
C ASP A 17 -2.06 -13.03 0.06
N PHE A 18 -2.25 -12.12 -0.91
CA PHE A 18 -3.23 -11.04 -0.85
C PHE A 18 -4.03 -10.92 -2.15
N GLY A 19 -5.36 -10.91 -2.01
CA GLY A 19 -6.27 -10.57 -3.09
C GLY A 19 -6.64 -9.08 -3.08
N ILE A 20 -6.60 -8.42 -4.23
CA ILE A 20 -7.10 -7.05 -4.38
C ILE A 20 -8.63 -7.06 -4.41
N VAL A 21 -9.25 -6.36 -3.46
CA VAL A 21 -10.70 -6.16 -3.43
C VAL A 21 -11.08 -4.89 -4.19
N SER A 22 -10.30 -3.82 -4.03
CA SER A 22 -10.52 -2.53 -4.69
C SER A 22 -9.22 -1.73 -4.75
N GLY A 23 -9.09 -0.89 -5.78
CA GLY A 23 -7.92 -0.06 -6.02
C GLY A 23 -6.83 -0.78 -6.82
N MET A 24 -5.64 -0.17 -6.86
CA MET A 24 -4.50 -0.67 -7.63
C MET A 24 -3.22 -0.44 -6.84
N LEU A 25 -2.34 -1.44 -6.78
CA LEU A 25 -1.02 -1.31 -6.15
C LEU A 25 -0.07 -0.42 -6.97
N ASN A 26 -0.33 -0.34 -8.27
CA ASN A 26 0.42 0.50 -9.21
C ASN A 26 -0.53 1.54 -9.82
N VAL A 27 -0.16 2.82 -9.75
CA VAL A 27 -0.99 3.92 -10.24
C VAL A 27 -0.11 5.05 -10.77
N LYS A 28 -0.61 5.76 -11.77
CA LYS A 28 0.04 6.93 -12.36
C LYS A 28 -0.89 8.13 -12.32
N TRP A 29 -0.33 9.28 -12.00
CA TRP A 29 -0.96 10.58 -12.12
C TRP A 29 -0.11 11.47 -13.02
N ASP A 30 -0.71 11.98 -14.10
CA ASP A 30 0.02 12.84 -15.06
C ASP A 30 0.57 14.11 -14.38
N ARG A 31 -0.18 14.67 -13.44
CA ARG A 31 0.17 15.89 -12.73
C ARG A 31 -0.48 16.01 -11.36
N ILE A 32 0.31 16.42 -10.37
CA ILE A 32 -0.16 16.89 -9.07
C ILE A 32 0.16 18.38 -8.95
N ALA A 33 -0.88 19.19 -8.75
CA ALA A 33 -0.74 20.65 -8.71
C ALA A 33 0.04 21.10 -7.45
N PRO A 34 0.72 22.26 -7.51
CA PRO A 34 1.39 22.82 -6.34
C PRO A 34 0.39 23.03 -5.20
N ALA A 35 0.81 22.76 -3.96
CA ALA A 35 -0.03 22.86 -2.77
C ALA A 35 -1.33 22.03 -2.82
N SER A 36 -1.35 20.97 -3.63
CA SER A 36 -2.45 20.00 -3.68
C SER A 36 -1.97 18.62 -3.20
N ASN A 37 -2.92 17.81 -2.72
CA ASN A 37 -2.68 16.45 -2.26
C ASN A 37 -3.55 15.47 -3.03
N VAL A 38 -3.03 14.27 -3.23
CA VAL A 38 -3.79 13.13 -3.77
C VAL A 38 -3.84 12.05 -2.69
N SER A 39 -5.02 11.47 -2.47
CA SER A 39 -5.19 10.31 -1.61
C SER A 39 -5.44 9.08 -2.47
N HIS A 40 -4.60 8.07 -2.28
CA HIS A 40 -4.72 6.76 -2.92
C HIS A 40 -5.03 5.71 -1.87
N THR A 41 -5.90 4.76 -2.18
CA THR A 41 -6.32 3.72 -1.23
C THR A 41 -6.54 2.41 -1.95
N VAL A 42 -5.99 1.33 -1.37
CA VAL A 42 -6.16 -0.04 -1.84
C VAL A 42 -6.77 -0.87 -0.71
N VAL A 43 -7.77 -1.69 -1.04
CA VAL A 43 -8.38 -2.62 -0.10
C VAL A 43 -7.93 -4.02 -0.47
N LEU A 44 -7.27 -4.69 0.47
CA LEU A 44 -6.71 -6.02 0.29
C LEU A 44 -7.41 -7.02 1.19
N ARG A 45 -7.54 -8.26 0.71
CA ARG A 45 -7.98 -9.42 1.48
C ARG A 45 -6.81 -10.37 1.66
N PRO A 46 -6.35 -10.62 2.90
CA PRO A 46 -5.36 -11.66 3.13
C PRO A 46 -5.95 -13.04 2.83
N LEU A 47 -5.17 -13.87 2.15
CA LEU A 47 -5.53 -15.23 1.75
C LEU A 47 -4.97 -16.28 2.74
N LYS A 48 -3.94 -15.91 3.51
CA LYS A 48 -3.29 -16.75 4.51
C LYS A 48 -3.03 -15.99 5.80
N ALA A 49 -3.04 -16.72 6.91
CA ALA A 49 -2.55 -16.22 8.19
C ALA A 49 -1.03 -16.38 8.27
N GLY A 50 -0.37 -15.49 8.99
CA GLY A 50 1.08 -15.49 9.08
C GLY A 50 1.66 -14.12 9.44
N TYR A 51 2.99 -14.05 9.46
CA TYR A 51 3.71 -12.79 9.59
C TYR A 51 4.11 -12.31 8.20
N PHE A 52 3.81 -11.05 7.93
CA PHE A 52 4.11 -10.39 6.66
C PHE A 52 4.94 -9.14 6.92
N ASN A 53 5.85 -8.83 5.99
CA ASN A 53 6.63 -7.61 6.02
C ASN A 53 5.96 -6.60 5.11
N PHE A 54 5.38 -5.56 5.71
CA PHE A 54 4.81 -4.44 4.97
C PHE A 54 5.92 -3.41 4.75
N THR A 55 6.44 -3.36 3.52
CA THR A 55 7.55 -2.49 3.14
C THR A 55 7.05 -1.17 2.54
N SER A 56 7.99 -0.29 2.18
CA SER A 56 7.65 0.99 1.57
C SER A 56 7.21 0.80 0.13
N ALA A 57 6.19 1.55 -0.29
CA ALA A 57 5.92 1.76 -1.70
C ALA A 57 6.98 2.71 -2.29
N THR A 58 7.26 2.55 -3.58
CA THR A 58 8.14 3.44 -4.35
C THR A 58 7.30 4.48 -5.06
N ILE A 59 7.73 5.74 -4.98
CA ILE A 59 7.13 6.85 -5.72
C ILE A 59 8.19 7.43 -6.67
N THR A 60 7.85 7.64 -7.93
CA THR A 60 8.69 8.37 -8.89
C THR A 60 7.95 9.57 -9.44
N TYR A 61 8.65 10.65 -9.76
CA TYR A 61 8.06 11.83 -10.40
C TYR A 61 9.11 12.74 -11.05
N LEU A 62 8.63 13.68 -11.88
CA LEU A 62 9.42 14.78 -12.44
C LEU A 62 9.07 16.10 -11.73
N ALA A 63 10.08 16.84 -11.28
CA ALA A 63 9.87 18.14 -10.61
C ALA A 63 9.46 19.28 -11.56
N GLN A 64 9.74 19.10 -12.85
CA GLN A 64 9.35 19.93 -13.99
C GLN A 64 9.61 19.13 -15.29
N GLU A 65 9.09 19.60 -16.41
CA GLU A 65 9.27 18.95 -17.70
C GLU A 65 10.76 18.88 -18.11
N GLY A 66 11.21 17.71 -18.56
CA GLY A 66 12.61 17.46 -18.92
C GLY A 66 13.59 17.34 -17.74
N ALA A 67 13.11 17.35 -16.49
CA ALA A 67 13.96 17.11 -15.33
C ALA A 67 14.37 15.63 -15.20
N GLN A 68 15.33 15.36 -14.32
CA GLN A 68 15.64 14.00 -13.91
C GLN A 68 14.50 13.41 -13.04
N VAL A 69 14.24 12.12 -13.21
CA VAL A 69 13.30 11.37 -12.36
C VAL A 69 13.79 11.39 -10.91
N VAL A 70 12.91 11.83 -10.02
CA VAL A 70 13.09 11.74 -8.57
C VAL A 70 12.46 10.44 -8.09
N VAL A 71 13.14 9.74 -7.19
CA VAL A 71 12.65 8.53 -6.54
C VAL A 71 12.49 8.80 -5.05
N GLY A 72 11.35 8.40 -4.49
CA GLY A 72 11.03 8.48 -3.07
C GLY A 72 10.40 7.18 -2.58
N PHE A 73 10.31 7.05 -1.27
CA PHE A 73 9.75 5.88 -0.59
C PHE A 73 8.73 6.34 0.45
N THR A 74 7.63 5.62 0.57
CA THR A 74 6.66 5.86 1.66
C THR A 74 7.21 5.37 2.99
N SER A 75 6.58 5.76 4.09
CA SER A 75 6.78 5.05 5.37
C SER A 75 6.31 3.60 5.26
N ALA A 76 6.96 2.70 6.01
CA ALA A 76 6.62 1.29 6.07
C ALA A 76 6.22 0.90 7.51
N PRO A 77 5.10 0.18 7.72
CA PRO A 77 4.71 -0.32 9.04
C PRO A 77 5.67 -1.38 9.62
N GLY A 78 6.45 -2.05 8.76
CA GLY A 78 7.32 -3.15 9.16
C GLY A 78 6.57 -4.47 9.24
N GLN A 79 7.01 -5.36 10.13
CA GLN A 79 6.41 -6.69 10.27
C GLN A 79 5.07 -6.62 11.02
N GLY A 80 4.04 -7.24 10.45
CA GLY A 80 2.74 -7.41 11.08
C GLY A 80 2.23 -8.85 10.98
N GLY A 81 1.44 -9.26 11.98
CA GLY A 81 0.82 -10.58 12.02
C GLY A 81 -0.65 -10.55 11.60
N ILE A 82 -1.05 -11.46 10.72
CA ILE A 82 -2.44 -11.71 10.36
C ILE A 82 -2.86 -13.02 11.01
N LEU A 83 -3.86 -12.94 11.91
CA LEU A 83 -4.39 -14.10 12.61
C LEU A 83 -5.39 -14.86 11.74
N ALA A 84 -5.36 -16.19 11.82
CA ALA A 84 -6.42 -17.01 11.27
C ALA A 84 -7.73 -16.72 12.00
N GLN A 85 -8.84 -16.67 11.27
CA GLN A 85 -10.16 -16.38 11.83
C GLN A 85 -10.49 -17.30 13.01
N ARG A 86 -10.24 -18.61 12.88
CA ARG A 86 -10.44 -19.59 13.97
C ARG A 86 -9.67 -19.24 15.25
N ASP A 87 -8.44 -18.76 15.12
CA ASP A 87 -7.61 -18.40 16.28
C ASP A 87 -8.06 -17.09 16.92
N PHE A 88 -8.55 -16.15 16.10
CA PHE A 88 -9.19 -14.94 16.58
C PHE A 88 -10.48 -15.28 17.34
N ASP A 89 -11.39 -16.06 16.74
CA ASP A 89 -12.66 -16.45 17.36
C ASP A 89 -12.43 -17.17 18.69
N ARG A 90 -11.48 -18.10 18.75
CA ARG A 90 -11.12 -18.79 20.01
C ARG A 90 -10.65 -17.82 21.11
N ARG A 91 -9.90 -16.78 20.77
CA ARG A 91 -9.34 -15.85 21.76
C ARG A 91 -10.32 -14.77 22.19
N PHE A 92 -11.20 -14.35 21.29
CA PHE A 92 -11.99 -13.12 21.46
C PHE A 92 -13.51 -13.34 21.44
N SER A 93 -14.00 -14.58 21.23
CA SER A 93 -15.42 -14.86 21.37
C SER A 93 -15.86 -14.77 22.84
N PRO A 94 -17.06 -14.23 23.12
CA PRO A 94 -17.63 -14.26 24.46
C PRO A 94 -17.78 -15.71 24.90
N HIS A 95 -17.10 -16.08 25.98
CA HIS A 95 -17.37 -17.34 26.66
C HIS A 95 -18.48 -17.04 27.66
N PHE A 96 -19.71 -17.47 27.37
CA PHE A 96 -20.77 -17.46 28.37
C PHE A 96 -20.39 -18.46 29.46
N VAL A 97 -20.27 -17.97 30.70
CA VAL A 97 -20.03 -18.76 31.91
C VAL A 97 -21.37 -19.09 32.56
#